data_AF-A0A1H4RZY8-F1
#
_entry.id   AF-A0A1H4RZY8-F1
#
_cell.length_a   1.000
_cell.length_b   1.000
_cell.length_c   1.000
_cell.angle_alpha   90.00
_cell.angle_beta   90.00
_cell.angle_gamma   90.00
#
_symmetry.space_group_name_H-M   'P 1'
#
loop_
_entity.id
_entity.type
_entity.pdbx_description
1 polymer ?
#
loop_
_entity_poly.entity_id
_entity_poly.type
_entity_poly.pdbx_seq_one_letter_code
_entity_poly.pdbx_strand_id
1 'polypeptide(L)' 'MAYFIHARDTAGGITLRRESREAAVKKAEELRAMGYFEVEIVEQAETKAA' A
#
# COMPACT_ATOMS: atom_id res chain seq x y z
N MET A 1 -12.90 4.74 4.07
CA MET A 1 -12.13 3.57 3.59
C MET A 1 -10.69 3.99 3.36
N ALA A 2 -9.74 3.31 3.99
CA ALA A 2 -8.32 3.58 3.81
C ALA A 2 -7.65 2.37 3.16
N TYR A 3 -6.77 2.62 2.20
CA TYR A 3 -5.94 1.62 1.55
C TYR A 3 -4.52 1.75 2.06
N PHE A 4 -3.94 0.65 2.49
CA PHE A 4 -2.54 0.59 2.89
C PHE A 4 -1.75 -0.17 1.85
N ILE A 5 -0.66 0.41 1.39
CA ILE A 5 0.29 -0.23 0.49
C ILE A 5 1.47 -0.67 1.35
N HIS A 6 1.72 -1.96 1.43
CA HIS A 6 2.92 -2.52 2.02
C HIS A 6 3.89 -2.86 0.90
N ALA A 7 5.16 -2.52 1.06
CA ALA A 7 6.19 -2.85 0.10
C ALA A 7 7.51 -3.10 0.83
N ARG A 8 8.37 -3.96 0.28
CA ARG A 8 9.72 -4.20 0.80
C ARG A 8 10.78 -4.00 -0.26
N ASP A 9 11.96 -3.61 0.16
CA ASP A 9 13.16 -3.58 -0.65
C ASP A 9 14.32 -4.24 0.13
N THR A 10 15.54 -4.15 -0.42
CA THR A 10 16.74 -4.69 0.24
C THR A 10 17.13 -3.93 1.50
N ALA A 11 16.58 -2.73 1.73
CA ALA A 11 16.86 -1.89 2.89
C ALA A 11 15.82 -2.06 4.01
N GLY A 12 14.59 -2.45 3.68
CA GLY A 12 13.54 -2.70 4.67
C GLY A 12 12.12 -2.71 4.08
N GLY A 13 11.13 -2.48 4.95
CA GLY A 13 9.72 -2.41 4.57
C GLY A 13 9.14 -1.02 4.78
N ILE A 14 8.26 -0.59 3.89
CA ILE A 14 7.49 0.65 3.98
C ILE A 14 5.99 0.36 3.99
N THR A 15 5.22 1.27 4.59
CA THR A 15 3.75 1.24 4.56
C THR A 15 3.23 2.63 4.21
N LEU A 16 2.37 2.73 3.19
CA LEU A 16 1.79 3.99 2.73
C LEU A 16 0.27 3.94 2.80
N ARG A 17 -0.36 4.98 3.35
CA ARG A 17 -1.83 5.10 3.39
C ARG A 17 -2.35 5.93 2.21
N ARG A 18 -3.46 5.49 1.60
CA ARG A 18 -4.20 6.18 0.54
C ARG A 18 -5.70 6.17 0.84
N GLU A 19 -6.38 7.22 0.41
CA GLU A 19 -7.82 7.40 0.63
C GLU A 19 -8.67 6.82 -0.50
N SER A 20 -8.04 6.45 -1.61
CA SER A 20 -8.70 5.86 -2.77
C SER A 20 -7.93 4.66 -3.32
N ARG A 21 -8.69 3.70 -3.87
CA ARG A 21 -8.14 2.47 -4.45
C ARG A 21 -7.25 2.77 -5.65
N GLU A 22 -7.67 3.68 -6.52
CA GLU A 22 -6.89 4.08 -7.70
C GLU A 22 -5.54 4.70 -7.30
N ALA A 23 -5.50 5.55 -6.28
CA ALA A 23 -4.25 6.10 -5.78
C ALA A 23 -3.35 5.04 -5.13
N ALA A 24 -3.96 4.02 -4.50
CA ALA A 24 -3.24 2.89 -3.94
C ALA A 24 -2.58 2.03 -5.03
N VAL A 25 -3.34 1.70 -6.09
CA VAL A 25 -2.87 0.93 -7.23
C VAL A 25 -1.76 1.67 -7.97
N LYS A 26 -1.96 2.94 -8.32
CA LYS A 26 -0.94 3.74 -9.00
C LYS A 26 0.37 3.77 -8.21
N LYS A 27 0.28 3.99 -6.90
CA LYS A 27 1.48 4.04 -6.06
C LYS A 27 2.14 2.67 -5.89
N ALA A 28 1.38 1.57 -5.86
CA ALA A 28 1.93 0.23 -5.86
C ALA A 28 2.70 -0.10 -7.16
N GLU A 29 2.21 0.34 -8.31
CA GLU A 29 2.92 0.19 -9.59
C GLU A 29 4.21 1.02 -9.63
N GLU A 30 4.17 2.26 -9.12
CA GLU A 30 5.37 3.09 -8.96
C GLU A 30 6.42 2.39 -8.09
N LEU A 31 6.02 1.77 -6.97
CA LEU A 31 6.93 1.05 -6.07
C LEU A 31 7.56 -0.16 -6.76
N ARG A 32 6.78 -0.94 -7.52
CA ARG A 32 7.31 -2.06 -8.31
C ARG A 32 8.32 -1.57 -9.35
N ALA A 33 8.05 -0.45 -10.02
CA ALA A 33 8.97 0.14 -10.99
C ALA A 33 10.27 0.67 -10.34
N MET A 34 10.19 1.10 -9.08
CA MET A 34 11.35 1.53 -8.29
C MET A 34 12.19 0.36 -7.73
N GLY A 35 11.76 -0.89 -7.94
CA GLY A 35 12.49 -2.09 -7.49
C GLY A 35 12.05 -2.61 -6.12
N TYR A 36 10.95 -2.11 -5.56
CA TYR A 36 10.33 -2.74 -4.39
C TYR A 36 9.69 -4.08 -4.79
N PHE A 37 9.86 -5.07 -3.93
CA PHE A 37 9.25 -6.39 -3.99
C PHE A 37 8.21 -6.55 -2.87
N GLU A 38 7.43 -7.64 -2.91
CA GLU A 38 6.35 -7.91 -1.93
C GLU A 38 5.35 -6.75 -1.79
N VAL A 39 4.96 -6.14 -2.92
CA VAL A 39 4.03 -4.99 -2.93
C VAL A 39 2.57 -5.46 -2.83
N GLU A 40 1.94 -5.22 -1.69
CA GLU A 40 0.57 -5.59 -1.34
C GLU A 40 -0.30 -4.36 -1.05
N ILE A 41 -1.57 -4.40 -1.44
CA ILE A 41 -2.56 -3.38 -1.11
C ILE A 41 -3.62 -4.00 -0.19
N VAL A 42 -3.70 -3.51 1.03
CA VAL A 42 -4.67 -3.91 2.05
C VAL A 42 -5.75 -2.85 2.15
N GLU A 43 -6.99 -3.23 1.88
CA GLU A 43 -8.15 -2.39 2.15
C GLU A 43 -8.50 -2.50 3.64
N GLN A 44 -8.36 -1.40 4.38
CA GLN A 44 -8.90 -1.31 5.71
C GLN A 44 -10.31 -0.73 5.59
N ALA A 45 -11.28 -1.65 5.59
CA ALA A 45 -12.63 -1.28 6.00
C ALA A 45 -12.48 -0.69 7.40
N GLU A 46 -12.97 0.53 7.60
CA GLU A 46 -13.06 1.10 8.94
C GLU A 46 -14.01 0.21 9.73
N THR A 47 -13.50 -0.83 10.37
CA THR A 47 -14.19 -1.49 11.46
C THR A 47 -14.26 -0.43 12.55
N LYS A 48 -15.37 0.31 12.55
CA LYS A 48 -15.88 0.94 13.76
C LYS A 48 -15.97 -0.19 14.78
N ALA A 49 -14.95 -0.31 15.62
CA ALA A 49 -15.08 -1.07 16.86
C ALA A 49 -16.20 -0.35 17.63
N ALA A 50 -17.33 -1.03 17.73
CA ALA A 50 -18.52 -0.63 18.45
C ALA A 50 -18.30 -0.71 19.95
#